data_AF-A0A7X7QHE7-F1
#
_entry.id   AF-A0A7X7QHE7-F1
#
_cell.length_a   1.000
_cell.length_b   1.000
_cell.length_c   1.000
_cell.angle_alpha   90.00
_cell.angle_beta   90.00
_cell.angle_gamma   90.00
#
_symmetry.space_group_name_H-M   'P 1'
#
loop_
_entity.id
_entity.type
_entity.pdbx_description
1 polymer ?
#
loop_
_entity_poly.entity_id
_entity_poly.type
_entity_poly.pdbx_seq_one_letter_code
_entity_poly.pdbx_strand_id
1 'polypeptide(L)'
;MDGRVNLERTAAVIKRANPDLVALQEVDDKTTRSNGVDQTAELARLTKMHSAFGKAMDLQGGGYGVAVLSRFPLEEVKNHVLPHADRYEPRAALAALISPDDRTKLLFVATHLENKSEALRLQQVGALDNALAQHSEVPAILAGDLNAVPDSPTIAALSQHWTRSSSQDGAPTWPADKPVMKLDYVLFRPESACRVISSEVLNEVAASDHRPLLVVLEIASQSSDTIHRRYQSDDAGAGTSGAVAFKFHVERSHALPRLSLGASEWTYTSMSASSWNPLFESAKAIIFGDYPSSWSRLYLEVESYDYAPD
;
A
#
# COMPACT_ATOMS: atom_id res chain seq x y z
N MET A 1 18.46 -11.43 6.00
CA MET A 1 19.09 -10.10 6.26
C MET A 1 20.54 -10.26 6.71
N ASP A 2 21.37 -9.23 6.51
CA ASP A 2 22.79 -9.15 6.91
C ASP A 2 23.06 -8.07 7.99
N GLY A 3 22.00 -7.55 8.64
CA GLY A 3 22.11 -6.59 9.75
C GLY A 3 22.56 -5.18 9.35
N ARG A 4 22.41 -4.80 8.08
CA ARG A 4 22.82 -3.47 7.58
C ARG A 4 21.62 -2.72 7.01
N VAL A 5 21.39 -1.50 7.51
CA VAL A 5 20.50 -0.53 6.86
C VAL A 5 21.06 -0.27 5.46
N ASN A 6 20.28 -0.58 4.43
CA ASN A 6 20.68 -0.45 3.03
C ASN A 6 19.50 0.09 2.22
N LEU A 7 19.40 1.41 2.14
CA LEU A 7 18.31 2.10 1.46
C LEU A 7 18.33 1.85 -0.05
N GLU A 8 19.49 1.54 -0.62
CA GLU A 8 19.65 1.18 -2.03
C GLU A 8 18.97 -0.15 -2.36
N ARG A 9 18.98 -1.15 -1.45
CA ARG A 9 18.19 -2.38 -1.59
C ARG A 9 16.70 -2.07 -1.56
N THR A 10 16.22 -1.35 -0.56
CA THR A 10 14.79 -0.98 -0.45
C THR A 10 14.35 -0.18 -1.70
N ALA A 11 15.14 0.80 -2.14
CA ALA A 11 14.87 1.54 -3.36
C ALA A 11 14.94 0.68 -4.63
N ALA A 12 15.81 -0.33 -4.70
CA ALA A 12 15.87 -1.28 -5.81
C ALA A 12 14.63 -2.19 -5.87
N VAL A 13 14.12 -2.62 -4.71
CA VAL A 13 12.85 -3.36 -4.60
C VAL A 13 11.68 -2.50 -5.08
N ILE A 14 11.59 -1.26 -4.59
CA ILE A 14 10.57 -0.28 -5.02
C ILE A 14 10.65 -0.07 -6.53
N LYS A 15 11.82 0.27 -7.09
CA LYS A 15 11.99 0.47 -8.53
C LYS A 15 11.68 -0.77 -9.37
N ARG A 16 11.98 -1.97 -8.87
CA ARG A 16 11.69 -3.25 -9.55
C ARG A 16 10.19 -3.54 -9.62
N ALA A 17 9.45 -3.22 -8.57
CA ALA A 17 8.00 -3.40 -8.51
C ALA A 17 7.19 -2.22 -9.08
N ASN A 18 7.86 -1.10 -9.38
CA ASN A 18 7.33 0.08 -10.07
C ASN A 18 5.98 0.62 -9.49
N PRO A 19 5.94 1.04 -8.22
CA PRO A 19 4.73 1.56 -7.61
C PRO A 19 4.43 3.01 -7.95
N ASP A 20 3.15 3.30 -7.92
CA ASP A 20 2.56 4.62 -7.83
C ASP A 20 2.58 5.14 -6.38
N LEU A 21 2.37 4.26 -5.40
CA LEU A 21 2.33 4.59 -3.97
C LEU A 21 3.11 3.56 -3.14
N VAL A 22 3.78 4.02 -2.09
CA VAL A 22 4.49 3.17 -1.12
C VAL A 22 4.18 3.64 0.29
N ALA A 23 3.72 2.73 1.14
CA ALA A 23 3.66 2.94 2.58
C ALA A 23 4.88 2.28 3.23
N LEU A 24 5.66 3.08 3.97
CA LEU A 24 6.86 2.66 4.66
C LEU A 24 6.64 2.66 6.18
N GLN A 25 7.17 1.64 6.86
CA GLN A 25 7.18 1.55 8.33
C GLN A 25 8.62 1.47 8.83
N GLU A 26 8.83 1.82 10.10
CA GLU A 26 10.12 1.72 10.79
C GLU A 26 11.21 2.61 10.20
N VAL A 27 10.81 3.83 9.82
CA VAL A 27 11.65 4.79 9.10
C VAL A 27 12.34 5.73 10.09
N ASP A 28 13.67 5.80 10.05
CA ASP A 28 14.46 6.80 10.79
C ASP A 28 14.52 8.14 10.04
N ASP A 29 14.27 9.24 10.76
CA ASP A 29 14.60 10.61 10.36
C ASP A 29 15.77 11.12 11.19
N LYS A 30 16.98 11.12 10.63
CA LYS A 30 18.19 11.73 11.21
C LYS A 30 18.60 11.18 12.59
N THR A 31 18.22 9.95 12.93
CA THR A 31 18.62 9.30 14.19
C THR A 31 20.10 8.92 14.16
N THR A 32 20.75 8.77 15.32
CA THR A 32 22.17 8.38 15.34
C THR A 32 22.40 6.95 14.81
N ARG A 33 21.45 6.01 14.96
CA ARG A 33 21.56 4.66 14.36
C ARG A 33 21.50 4.67 12.83
N SER A 34 20.83 5.66 12.23
CA SER A 34 20.86 5.87 10.77
C SER A 34 22.06 6.71 10.30
N ASN A 35 23.05 6.98 11.17
CA ASN A 35 24.15 7.93 10.93
C ASN A 35 23.68 9.35 10.56
N GLY A 36 22.52 9.78 11.08
CA GLY A 36 21.94 11.08 10.76
C GLY A 36 21.26 11.15 9.39
N VAL A 37 21.01 10.01 8.74
CA VAL A 37 20.29 9.95 7.47
C VAL A 37 18.78 10.13 7.68
N ASP A 38 18.20 11.04 6.89
CA ASP A 38 16.77 11.13 6.62
C ASP A 38 16.40 10.03 5.60
N GLN A 39 15.93 8.89 6.10
CA GLN A 39 15.66 7.73 5.23
C GLN A 39 14.51 8.01 4.24
N THR A 40 13.55 8.85 4.62
CA THR A 40 12.42 9.24 3.77
C THR A 40 12.91 10.01 2.55
N ALA A 41 13.67 11.08 2.77
CA ALA A 41 14.21 11.92 1.71
C ALA A 41 15.20 11.16 0.81
N GLU A 42 16.02 10.27 1.38
CA GLU A 42 16.97 9.47 0.61
C GLU A 42 16.28 8.41 -0.25
N LEU A 43 15.27 7.70 0.26
CA LEU A 43 14.46 6.78 -0.54
C LEU A 43 13.73 7.53 -1.67
N ALA A 44 13.12 8.69 -1.37
CA ALA A 44 12.47 9.55 -2.35
C ALA A 44 13.42 9.96 -3.49
N ARG A 45 14.66 10.35 -3.15
CA ARG A 45 15.74 10.67 -4.11
C ARG A 45 16.14 9.46 -4.96
N LEU A 46 16.26 8.27 -4.35
CA LEU A 46 16.67 7.04 -5.02
C LEU A 46 15.60 6.43 -5.94
N THR A 47 14.31 6.69 -5.67
CA THR A 47 13.15 6.21 -6.44
C THR A 47 12.57 7.28 -7.37
N LYS A 48 12.91 8.56 -7.17
CA LYS A 48 12.34 9.75 -7.84
C LYS A 48 10.85 9.96 -7.55
N MET A 49 10.44 9.70 -6.32
CA MET A 49 9.06 9.87 -5.85
C MET A 49 8.95 11.13 -4.97
N HIS A 50 7.76 11.70 -4.87
CA HIS A 50 7.40 12.62 -3.80
C HIS A 50 7.34 11.85 -2.47
N SER A 51 7.51 12.53 -1.34
CA SER A 51 7.55 11.86 -0.04
C SER A 51 7.07 12.71 1.12
N ALA A 52 6.57 12.04 2.15
CA ALA A 52 6.27 12.63 3.46
C ALA A 52 6.67 11.67 4.59
N PHE A 53 7.13 12.24 5.71
CA PHE A 53 7.44 11.49 6.94
C PHE A 53 6.41 11.78 8.03
N GLY A 54 5.96 10.73 8.71
CA GLY A 54 5.02 10.76 9.83
C GLY A 54 5.71 10.31 11.09
N LYS A 55 6.26 11.26 11.86
CA LYS A 55 6.94 10.97 13.12
C LYS A 55 5.96 10.40 14.14
N ALA A 56 6.25 9.20 14.64
CA ALA A 56 5.55 8.58 15.75
C ALA A 56 6.20 8.95 17.10
N MET A 57 7.52 8.98 17.15
CA MET A 57 8.30 9.35 18.35
C MET A 57 9.60 10.07 18.01
N ASP A 58 10.17 10.76 19.00
CA ASP A 58 11.57 11.15 18.98
C ASP A 58 12.45 9.94 19.36
N LEU A 59 13.51 9.69 18.60
CA LEU A 59 14.41 8.55 18.78
C LEU A 59 15.87 8.97 18.54
N GLN A 60 16.70 8.84 19.57
CA GLN A 60 18.17 9.04 19.49
C GLN A 60 18.59 10.34 18.77
N GLY A 61 17.95 11.46 19.11
CA GLY A 61 18.25 12.78 18.53
C GLY A 61 17.56 13.10 17.20
N GLY A 62 16.87 12.13 16.60
CA GLY A 62 16.04 12.30 15.41
C GLY A 62 14.58 11.87 15.65
N GLY A 63 13.86 11.59 14.57
CA GLY A 63 12.51 11.02 14.61
C GLY A 63 12.47 9.56 14.15
N TYR A 64 11.40 8.86 14.53
CA TYR A 64 11.10 7.51 14.05
C TYR A 64 9.59 7.35 13.82
N GLY A 65 9.20 6.61 12.79
CA GLY A 65 7.78 6.43 12.45
C GLY A 65 7.54 5.79 11.08
N VAL A 66 6.57 6.34 10.36
CA VAL A 66 6.11 5.87 9.04
C VAL A 66 6.41 6.89 7.95
N ALA A 67 6.42 6.48 6.69
CA ALA A 67 6.52 7.40 5.56
C ALA A 67 5.61 7.00 4.39
N VAL A 68 5.31 7.96 3.53
CA VAL A 68 4.65 7.76 2.24
C VAL A 68 5.63 8.16 1.15
N LEU A 69 5.78 7.32 0.11
CA LEU A 69 6.31 7.75 -1.18
C LEU A 69 5.19 7.72 -2.22
N SER A 70 5.19 8.67 -3.16
CA SER A 70 4.17 8.81 -4.19
C SER A 70 4.75 9.24 -5.53
N ARG A 71 4.31 8.63 -6.63
CA ARG A 71 4.57 9.08 -7.99
C ARG A 71 3.92 10.44 -8.27
N PHE A 72 2.83 10.74 -7.58
CA PHE A 72 2.06 11.97 -7.71
C PHE A 72 2.42 12.98 -6.61
N PRO A 73 2.28 14.30 -6.85
CA PRO A 73 2.40 15.30 -5.80
C PRO A 73 1.45 15.06 -4.63
N LEU A 74 1.90 15.34 -3.40
CA LEU A 74 1.07 15.27 -2.20
C LEU A 74 0.38 16.63 -1.99
N GLU A 75 -0.94 16.66 -2.02
CA GLU A 75 -1.75 17.89 -1.89
C GLU A 75 -1.91 18.33 -0.43
N GLU A 76 -2.28 17.39 0.43
CA GLU A 76 -2.36 17.54 1.88
C GLU A 76 -1.57 16.38 2.51
N VAL A 77 -0.86 16.67 3.60
CA VAL A 77 -0.16 15.67 4.40
C VAL A 77 -0.47 15.92 5.87
N LYS A 78 -0.97 14.90 6.56
CA LYS A 78 -1.38 14.99 7.97
C LYS A 78 -0.87 13.78 8.74
N ASN A 79 0.01 14.05 9.70
CA ASN A 79 0.52 13.06 10.63
C ASN A 79 -0.40 12.95 11.86
N HIS A 80 -0.91 11.76 12.14
CA HIS A 80 -1.78 11.46 13.27
C HIS A 80 -1.07 10.55 14.24
N VAL A 81 -0.62 11.09 15.38
CA VAL A 81 -0.10 10.28 16.49
C VAL A 81 -1.26 9.46 17.08
N LEU A 82 -1.07 8.15 17.17
CA LEU A 82 -2.07 7.22 17.66
C LEU A 82 -1.92 7.00 19.18
N PRO A 83 -2.99 6.56 19.88
CA PRO A 83 -2.92 6.21 21.30
C PRO A 83 -1.79 5.23 21.60
N HIS A 84 -1.07 5.50 22.68
CA HIS A 84 -0.02 4.64 23.23
C HIS A 84 -0.07 4.70 24.76
N ALA A 85 0.72 3.86 25.41
CA ALA A 85 1.00 3.94 26.85
C ALA A 85 2.50 3.76 27.05
N ASP A 86 3.08 4.39 28.08
CA ASP A 86 4.53 4.63 28.25
C ASP A 86 5.46 3.40 28.10
N ARG A 87 4.93 2.18 28.28
CA ARG A 87 5.67 0.91 28.11
C ARG A 87 5.69 0.36 26.67
N TYR A 88 4.99 1.00 25.75
CA TYR A 88 4.88 0.64 24.35
C TYR A 88 5.39 1.77 23.47
N GLU A 89 5.84 1.40 22.28
CA GLU A 89 6.35 2.35 21.28
C GLU A 89 5.19 3.19 20.73
N PRO A 90 5.31 4.54 20.72
CA PRO A 90 4.32 5.40 20.10
C PRO A 90 4.14 5.05 18.62
N ARG A 91 2.90 5.11 18.14
CA ARG A 91 2.52 4.79 16.76
C ARG A 91 1.95 6.02 16.05
N ALA A 92 1.99 6.03 14.73
CA ALA A 92 1.39 7.09 13.92
C ALA A 92 0.76 6.54 12.63
N ALA A 93 -0.24 7.26 12.15
CA ALA A 93 -0.77 7.12 10.79
C ALA A 93 -0.51 8.41 10.01
N LEU A 94 0.12 8.30 8.85
CA LEU A 94 0.40 9.41 7.95
C LEU A 94 -0.59 9.36 6.79
N ALA A 95 -1.54 10.29 6.79
CA ALA A 95 -2.50 10.46 5.70
C ALA A 95 -1.97 11.48 4.69
N ALA A 96 -2.02 11.13 3.41
CA ALA A 96 -1.65 11.98 2.29
C ALA A 96 -2.79 12.02 1.26
N LEU A 97 -3.31 13.21 0.97
CA LEU A 97 -4.26 13.43 -0.12
C LEU A 97 -3.50 13.58 -1.43
N ILE A 98 -3.93 12.87 -2.46
CA ILE A 98 -3.32 12.85 -3.78
C ILE A 98 -4.41 12.88 -4.86
N SER A 99 -4.09 13.51 -5.99
CA SER A 99 -4.90 13.43 -7.21
C SER A 99 -4.06 12.79 -8.33
N PRO A 100 -4.29 11.50 -8.66
CA PRO A 100 -3.65 10.84 -9.80
C PRO A 100 -3.94 11.52 -11.15
N ASP A 101 -5.13 12.11 -11.27
CA ASP A 101 -5.62 12.89 -12.41
C ASP A 101 -6.69 13.90 -11.94
N ASP A 102 -7.20 14.73 -12.86
CA ASP A 102 -8.19 15.78 -12.59
C ASP A 102 -9.58 15.27 -12.10
N ARG A 103 -9.82 13.96 -12.11
CA ARG A 103 -11.12 13.31 -11.78
C ARG A 103 -11.04 12.35 -10.60
N THR A 104 -9.86 12.12 -10.06
CA THR A 104 -9.62 11.11 -9.03
C THR A 104 -8.96 11.77 -7.84
N LYS A 105 -9.63 11.77 -6.68
CA LYS A 105 -9.01 12.05 -5.38
C LYS A 105 -8.92 10.76 -4.58
N LEU A 106 -7.76 10.54 -3.98
CA LEU A 106 -7.47 9.38 -3.15
C LEU A 106 -6.76 9.85 -1.88
N LEU A 107 -7.16 9.30 -0.73
CA LEU A 107 -6.44 9.44 0.53
C LEU A 107 -5.59 8.19 0.76
N PHE A 108 -4.27 8.33 0.67
CA PHE A 108 -3.34 7.25 0.96
C PHE A 108 -2.82 7.36 2.40
N VAL A 109 -2.98 6.31 3.20
CA VAL A 109 -2.63 6.30 4.63
C VAL A 109 -1.61 5.23 4.92
N ALA A 110 -0.40 5.62 5.33
CA ALA A 110 0.60 4.71 5.87
C ALA A 110 0.43 4.59 7.39
N THR A 111 0.47 3.38 7.95
CA THR A 111 0.43 3.16 9.41
C THR A 111 1.36 2.03 9.85
N HIS A 112 1.61 1.97 11.15
CA HIS A 112 2.20 0.81 11.84
C HIS A 112 1.49 0.69 13.19
N LEU A 113 0.74 -0.38 13.42
CA LEU A 113 0.00 -0.60 14.68
C LEU A 113 0.86 -1.33 15.72
N GLU A 114 0.48 -1.22 17.00
CA GLU A 114 1.27 -1.76 18.11
C GLU A 114 1.42 -3.28 18.10
N ASN A 115 2.62 -3.80 18.36
CA ASN A 115 2.93 -5.23 18.29
C ASN A 115 2.51 -6.07 19.51
N LYS A 116 2.58 -5.54 20.73
CA LYS A 116 2.40 -6.34 21.97
C LYS A 116 1.00 -6.30 22.59
N SER A 117 0.08 -5.45 22.12
CA SER A 117 -1.20 -5.25 22.82
C SER A 117 -2.40 -5.10 21.88
N GLU A 118 -3.21 -6.16 21.82
CA GLU A 118 -4.49 -6.19 21.09
C GLU A 118 -5.44 -5.07 21.55
N ALA A 119 -5.54 -4.84 22.86
CA ALA A 119 -6.38 -3.78 23.43
C ALA A 119 -5.92 -2.38 22.99
N LEU A 120 -4.61 -2.16 22.86
CA LEU A 120 -4.07 -0.89 22.37
C LEU A 120 -4.24 -0.77 20.85
N ARG A 121 -4.05 -1.84 20.07
CA ARG A 121 -4.38 -1.87 18.63
C ARG A 121 -5.84 -1.47 18.38
N LEU A 122 -6.80 -2.00 19.15
CA LEU A 122 -8.22 -1.62 19.04
C LEU A 122 -8.46 -0.12 19.33
N GLN A 123 -7.76 0.46 20.32
CA GLN A 123 -7.79 1.92 20.56
C GLN A 123 -7.18 2.71 19.40
N GLN A 124 -6.10 2.20 18.79
CA GLN A 124 -5.44 2.80 17.64
C GLN A 124 -6.32 2.76 16.39
N VAL A 125 -7.05 1.66 16.14
CA VAL A 125 -8.07 1.55 15.07
C VAL A 125 -9.17 2.59 15.27
N GLY A 126 -9.78 2.66 16.46
CA GLY A 126 -10.81 3.66 16.72
C GLY A 126 -10.31 5.11 16.61
N ALA A 127 -9.07 5.38 17.01
CA ALA A 127 -8.46 6.70 16.84
C ALA A 127 -8.15 7.03 15.36
N LEU A 128 -7.75 6.03 14.57
CA LEU A 128 -7.50 6.14 13.14
C LEU A 128 -8.79 6.49 12.37
N ASP A 129 -9.89 5.76 12.62
CA ASP A 129 -11.15 6.04 11.94
C ASP A 129 -11.70 7.44 12.29
N ASN A 130 -11.60 7.85 13.56
CA ASN A 130 -11.93 9.21 13.99
C ASN A 130 -11.05 10.28 13.33
N ALA A 131 -9.74 10.03 13.23
CA ALA A 131 -8.78 10.94 12.59
C ALA A 131 -9.05 11.15 11.09
N LEU A 132 -9.54 10.11 10.41
CA LEU A 132 -9.84 10.10 8.98
C LEU A 132 -11.31 10.41 8.64
N ALA A 133 -12.14 10.72 9.65
CA ALA A 133 -13.57 11.01 9.48
C ALA A 133 -13.83 12.24 8.59
N GLN A 134 -12.94 13.25 8.62
CA GLN A 134 -13.01 14.44 7.75
C GLN A 134 -12.88 14.11 6.24
N HIS A 135 -12.47 12.88 5.91
CA HIS A 135 -12.30 12.37 4.54
C HIS A 135 -13.27 11.22 4.24
N SER A 136 -14.46 11.17 4.86
CA SER A 136 -15.45 10.10 4.64
C SER A 136 -15.84 9.92 3.16
N GLU A 137 -15.94 11.03 2.42
CA GLU A 137 -16.39 11.07 1.02
C GLU A 137 -15.25 10.87 0.01
N VAL A 138 -14.00 10.73 0.47
CA VAL A 138 -12.84 10.51 -0.40
C VAL A 138 -12.48 9.02 -0.35
N PRO A 139 -12.35 8.33 -1.50
CA PRO A 139 -11.75 7.00 -1.56
C PRO A 139 -10.44 6.98 -0.78
N ALA A 140 -10.25 5.98 0.07
CA ALA A 140 -9.08 5.88 0.92
C ALA A 140 -8.46 4.48 0.85
N ILE A 141 -7.13 4.44 0.86
CA ILE A 141 -6.33 3.21 0.98
C ILE A 141 -5.51 3.33 2.27
N LEU A 142 -5.61 2.33 3.13
CA LEU A 142 -4.80 2.16 4.34
C LEU A 142 -3.80 1.03 4.10
N ALA A 143 -2.52 1.31 4.31
CA ALA A 143 -1.44 0.34 4.13
C ALA A 143 -0.49 0.36 5.33
N GLY A 144 -0.18 -0.81 5.87
CA GLY A 144 0.77 -0.92 6.97
C GLY A 144 0.98 -2.33 7.51
N ASP A 145 2.02 -2.46 8.34
CA ASP A 145 2.11 -3.53 9.33
C ASP A 145 1.06 -3.25 10.42
N LEU A 146 0.02 -4.08 10.46
CA LEU A 146 -1.05 -3.98 11.43
C LEU A 146 -0.79 -4.81 12.69
N ASN A 147 0.32 -5.56 12.73
CA ASN A 147 0.72 -6.44 13.83
C ASN A 147 -0.39 -7.40 14.31
N ALA A 148 -1.26 -7.80 13.38
CA ALA A 148 -2.52 -8.45 13.69
C ALA A 148 -2.83 -9.50 12.61
N VAL A 149 -3.02 -10.76 13.05
CA VAL A 149 -3.34 -11.89 12.15
C VAL A 149 -4.77 -11.81 11.62
N PRO A 150 -5.12 -12.48 10.49
CA PRO A 150 -6.40 -12.28 9.79
C PRO A 150 -7.68 -12.41 10.62
N ASP A 151 -7.67 -13.27 11.64
CA ASP A 151 -8.80 -13.59 12.51
C ASP A 151 -8.79 -12.83 13.85
N SER A 152 -7.85 -11.90 14.02
CA SER A 152 -7.74 -11.10 15.24
C SER A 152 -8.88 -10.07 15.38
N PRO A 153 -9.25 -9.69 16.62
CA PRO A 153 -10.21 -8.61 16.87
C PRO A 153 -9.84 -7.30 16.15
N THR A 154 -8.55 -6.97 16.03
CA THR A 154 -8.05 -5.78 15.34
C THR A 154 -8.45 -5.76 13.86
N ILE A 155 -8.19 -6.85 13.11
CA ILE A 155 -8.58 -6.88 11.69
C ILE A 155 -10.11 -7.00 11.57
N ALA A 156 -10.79 -7.67 12.50
CA ALA A 156 -12.26 -7.69 12.53
C ALA A 156 -12.88 -6.29 12.74
N ALA A 157 -12.29 -5.46 13.62
CA ALA A 157 -12.70 -4.07 13.84
C ALA A 157 -12.45 -3.20 12.59
N LEU A 158 -11.26 -3.27 11.99
CA LEU A 158 -10.97 -2.59 10.73
C LEU A 158 -11.93 -3.01 9.61
N SER A 159 -12.31 -4.30 9.56
CA SER A 159 -13.25 -4.84 8.57
C SER A 159 -14.69 -4.31 8.70
N GLN A 160 -15.00 -3.48 9.73
CA GLN A 160 -16.28 -2.77 9.83
C GLN A 160 -16.36 -1.54 8.90
N HIS A 161 -15.20 -0.94 8.57
CA HIS A 161 -15.11 0.30 7.78
C HIS A 161 -14.21 0.18 6.55
N TRP A 162 -13.40 -0.88 6.45
CA TRP A 162 -12.38 -1.08 5.42
C TRP A 162 -12.45 -2.48 4.80
N THR A 163 -12.43 -2.56 3.47
CA THR A 163 -12.34 -3.81 2.71
C THR A 163 -10.89 -4.26 2.58
N ARG A 164 -10.61 -5.56 2.75
CA ARG A 164 -9.27 -6.15 2.60
C ARG A 164 -8.93 -6.36 1.11
N SER A 165 -7.70 -6.06 0.69
CA SER A 165 -7.26 -6.33 -0.70
C SER A 165 -6.93 -7.79 -1.02
N SER A 166 -6.95 -8.66 0.00
CA SER A 166 -6.84 -10.11 -0.16
C SER A 166 -8.00 -10.77 0.57
N SER A 167 -8.28 -12.03 0.22
CA SER A 167 -9.06 -12.93 1.07
C SER A 167 -8.44 -13.04 2.47
N GLN A 168 -9.19 -13.60 3.42
CA GLN A 168 -8.72 -13.81 4.80
C GLN A 168 -7.38 -14.56 4.83
N ASP A 169 -7.20 -15.57 3.96
CA ASP A 169 -6.00 -16.42 3.86
C ASP A 169 -4.92 -15.89 2.90
N GLY A 170 -4.80 -14.57 2.74
CA GLY A 170 -3.72 -13.97 1.95
C GLY A 170 -2.32 -14.42 2.42
N ALA A 171 -1.34 -14.47 1.50
CA ALA A 171 -0.02 -15.04 1.79
C ALA A 171 0.68 -14.35 2.99
N PRO A 172 1.41 -15.11 3.83
CA PRO A 172 2.13 -14.57 4.97
C PRO A 172 3.32 -13.70 4.55
N THR A 173 3.62 -12.71 5.38
CA THR A 173 4.61 -11.66 5.13
C THR A 173 5.78 -11.68 6.11
N TRP A 174 5.63 -12.29 7.28
CA TRP A 174 6.66 -12.36 8.33
C TRP A 174 6.92 -13.79 8.85
N PRO A 175 8.18 -14.14 9.19
CA PRO A 175 9.42 -13.44 8.87
C PRO A 175 9.80 -13.59 7.39
N ALA A 176 10.58 -12.67 6.82
CA ALA A 176 10.81 -12.61 5.38
C ALA A 176 11.48 -13.87 4.80
N ASP A 177 12.38 -14.50 5.54
CA ASP A 177 13.09 -15.72 5.14
C ASP A 177 12.16 -16.95 5.09
N LYS A 178 11.27 -17.10 6.07
CA LYS A 178 10.28 -18.18 6.14
C LYS A 178 8.92 -17.67 6.63
N PRO A 179 8.10 -17.03 5.76
CA PRO A 179 6.87 -16.39 6.21
C PRO A 179 5.84 -17.40 6.72
N VAL A 180 5.33 -17.15 7.92
CA VAL A 180 4.31 -17.97 8.59
C VAL A 180 3.16 -17.13 9.17
N MET A 181 3.30 -15.81 9.27
CA MET A 181 2.24 -14.90 9.69
C MET A 181 2.01 -13.81 8.64
N LYS A 182 0.74 -13.49 8.39
CA LYS A 182 0.33 -12.29 7.67
C LYS A 182 0.11 -11.17 8.70
N LEU A 183 0.92 -10.11 8.62
CA LEU A 183 0.85 -8.93 9.48
C LEU A 183 0.66 -7.64 8.68
N ASP A 184 1.10 -7.63 7.42
CA ASP A 184 1.01 -6.49 6.52
C ASP A 184 -0.27 -6.55 5.67
N TYR A 185 -0.94 -5.41 5.56
CA TYR A 185 -2.23 -5.28 4.88
C TYR A 185 -2.27 -4.06 3.99
N VAL A 186 -3.08 -4.21 2.94
CA VAL A 186 -3.68 -3.11 2.18
C VAL A 186 -5.18 -3.26 2.36
N LEU A 187 -5.81 -2.21 2.89
CA LEU A 187 -7.24 -2.08 3.03
C LEU A 187 -7.72 -0.85 2.26
N PHE A 188 -8.98 -0.81 1.85
CA PHE A 188 -9.56 0.33 1.14
C PHE A 188 -11.00 0.61 1.54
N ARG A 189 -11.47 1.85 1.35
CA ARG A 189 -12.88 2.24 1.54
C ARG A 189 -13.30 3.39 0.61
N PRO A 190 -14.60 3.51 0.29
CA PRO A 190 -15.62 2.46 0.44
C PRO A 190 -15.31 1.26 -0.46
N GLU A 191 -15.95 0.11 -0.21
CA GLU A 191 -15.74 -1.12 -0.98
C GLU A 191 -15.93 -0.91 -2.49
N SER A 192 -16.92 -0.11 -2.86
CA SER A 192 -17.23 0.23 -4.26
C SER A 192 -16.21 1.13 -4.96
N ALA A 193 -15.26 1.73 -4.24
CA ALA A 193 -14.29 2.65 -4.82
C ALA A 193 -13.03 1.98 -5.38
N CYS A 194 -12.77 0.71 -5.06
CA CYS A 194 -11.59 -0.01 -5.57
C CYS A 194 -11.95 -1.45 -5.97
N ARG A 195 -11.42 -1.88 -7.13
CA ARG A 195 -11.44 -3.28 -7.56
C ARG A 195 -10.04 -3.85 -7.49
N VAL A 196 -9.86 -4.94 -6.74
CA VAL A 196 -8.58 -5.66 -6.67
C VAL A 196 -8.30 -6.34 -8.01
N ILE A 197 -7.14 -6.06 -8.59
CA ILE A 197 -6.63 -6.73 -9.79
C ILE A 197 -5.71 -7.88 -9.40
N SER A 198 -4.79 -7.63 -8.46
CA SER A 198 -3.92 -8.65 -7.88
C SER A 198 -3.40 -8.23 -6.50
N SER A 199 -2.94 -9.23 -5.73
CA SER A 199 -2.32 -9.08 -4.42
C SER A 199 -1.22 -10.14 -4.30
N GLU A 200 0.04 -9.73 -4.21
CA GLU A 200 1.22 -10.59 -4.24
C GLU A 200 2.17 -10.24 -3.10
N VAL A 201 2.70 -11.24 -2.39
CA VAL A 201 3.80 -11.04 -1.44
C VAL A 201 5.11 -11.30 -2.17
N LEU A 202 5.89 -10.24 -2.39
CA LEU A 202 7.13 -10.30 -3.15
C LEU A 202 8.18 -11.12 -2.38
N ASN A 203 8.83 -12.06 -3.05
CA ASN A 203 9.88 -12.89 -2.46
C ASN A 203 11.21 -12.12 -2.30
N GLU A 204 11.24 -11.20 -1.33
CA GLU A 204 12.40 -10.40 -0.95
C GLU A 204 12.77 -10.67 0.51
N VAL A 205 14.05 -10.96 0.76
CA VAL A 205 14.56 -11.49 2.05
C VAL A 205 15.80 -10.75 2.57
N ALA A 206 16.32 -9.81 1.78
CA ALA A 206 17.56 -9.08 2.05
C ALA A 206 17.34 -7.59 2.34
N ALA A 207 16.15 -7.06 2.03
CA ALA A 207 15.79 -5.65 2.24
C ALA A 207 15.06 -5.37 3.56
N SER A 208 14.40 -6.36 4.16
CA SER A 208 13.62 -6.22 5.41
C SER A 208 13.37 -7.59 6.07
N ASP A 209 12.88 -7.58 7.31
CA ASP A 209 12.37 -8.75 8.05
C ASP A 209 10.91 -9.07 7.70
N HIS A 210 10.21 -8.15 7.03
CA HIS A 210 8.93 -8.39 6.36
C HIS A 210 9.12 -8.52 4.84
N ARG A 211 8.29 -9.34 4.19
CA ARG A 211 8.17 -9.34 2.73
C ARG A 211 7.28 -8.19 2.26
N PRO A 212 7.67 -7.45 1.21
CA PRO A 212 6.80 -6.44 0.60
C PRO A 212 5.49 -7.05 0.10
N LEU A 213 4.37 -6.43 0.47
CA LEU A 213 3.07 -6.69 -0.12
C LEU A 213 2.86 -5.76 -1.32
N LEU A 214 2.71 -6.33 -2.51
CA LEU A 214 2.34 -5.63 -3.75
C LEU A 214 0.84 -5.80 -4.00
N VAL A 215 0.11 -4.70 -4.17
CA VAL A 215 -1.32 -4.73 -4.52
C VAL A 215 -1.61 -3.83 -5.71
N VAL A 216 -2.31 -4.37 -6.70
CA VAL A 216 -2.78 -3.65 -7.88
C VAL A 216 -4.28 -3.41 -7.72
N LEU A 217 -4.68 -2.14 -7.67
CA LEU A 217 -6.07 -1.71 -7.52
C LEU A 217 -6.48 -0.85 -8.73
N GLU A 218 -7.66 -1.12 -9.27
CA GLU A 218 -8.37 -0.17 -10.13
C GLU A 218 -9.25 0.70 -9.25
N ILE A 219 -9.16 2.02 -9.39
CA ILE A 219 -9.89 3.00 -8.57
C ILE A 219 -11.03 3.59 -9.40
N ALA A 220 -12.22 3.68 -8.82
CA ALA A 220 -13.34 4.35 -9.44
C ALA A 220 -13.09 5.86 -9.55
N SER A 221 -13.03 6.38 -10.77
CA SER A 221 -12.99 7.83 -11.00
C SER A 221 -14.31 8.47 -10.53
N GLN A 222 -14.27 9.71 -10.03
CA GLN A 222 -15.52 10.41 -9.70
C GLN A 222 -16.28 10.72 -11.00
N SER A 223 -17.53 10.26 -11.08
CA SER A 223 -18.37 10.56 -12.24
C SER A 223 -18.66 12.05 -12.35
N SER A 224 -18.57 12.58 -13.57
CA SER A 224 -18.82 14.00 -13.85
C SER A 224 -20.24 14.46 -13.47
N ASP A 225 -21.16 13.54 -13.25
CA ASP A 225 -22.52 13.79 -12.74
C ASP A 225 -22.54 14.55 -11.41
N THR A 226 -21.51 14.43 -10.57
CA THR A 226 -21.43 15.21 -9.31
C THR A 226 -21.05 16.68 -9.57
N ILE A 227 -20.30 16.95 -10.65
CA ILE A 227 -19.98 18.30 -11.11
C ILE A 227 -21.19 18.90 -11.85
N HIS A 228 -21.88 18.12 -12.68
CA HIS A 228 -23.08 18.55 -13.38
C HIS A 228 -24.31 18.72 -12.49
N ARG A 229 -24.42 18.02 -11.35
CA ARG A 229 -25.52 18.23 -10.38
C ARG A 229 -25.54 19.62 -9.71
N ARG A 230 -24.48 20.44 -9.86
CA ARG A 230 -24.50 21.87 -9.50
C ARG A 230 -25.01 22.80 -10.60
N TYR A 231 -25.23 22.27 -11.82
CA TYR A 231 -25.62 23.03 -13.01
C TYR A 231 -26.92 22.55 -13.68
N GLN A 232 -27.42 21.36 -13.35
CA GLN A 232 -28.63 20.76 -13.93
C GLN A 232 -29.74 20.58 -12.88
N SER A 233 -30.17 21.67 -12.24
CA SER A 233 -31.45 21.72 -11.53
C SER A 233 -32.64 21.98 -12.45
N ASP A 234 -32.40 22.14 -13.75
CA ASP A 234 -33.41 22.37 -14.78
C ASP A 234 -33.47 21.20 -15.78
N ASP A 235 -34.71 20.74 -15.98
CA ASP A 235 -35.25 19.84 -17.00
C ASP A 235 -35.07 18.30 -16.89
N ALA A 236 -36.04 17.60 -17.46
CA ALA A 236 -36.36 16.19 -17.16
C ALA A 236 -36.26 15.23 -18.37
N GLY A 237 -36.04 13.94 -18.11
CA GLY A 237 -36.11 12.89 -19.14
C GLY A 237 -35.54 11.55 -18.66
N ALA A 238 -36.14 10.44 -19.10
CA ALA A 238 -35.80 9.08 -18.66
C ALA A 238 -35.00 8.30 -19.72
N GLY A 239 -34.27 7.26 -19.31
CA GLY A 239 -33.90 6.16 -20.21
C GLY A 239 -32.54 5.48 -19.96
N THR A 240 -32.59 4.18 -19.60
CA THR A 240 -31.59 3.12 -19.88
C THR A 240 -30.12 3.29 -19.48
N SER A 241 -29.61 2.30 -18.74
CA SER A 241 -28.20 2.09 -18.39
C SER A 241 -27.28 1.77 -19.59
N GLY A 242 -26.14 2.46 -19.73
CA GLY A 242 -25.14 2.15 -20.78
C GLY A 242 -23.77 2.85 -20.69
N ALA A 243 -22.82 2.19 -20.00
CA ALA A 243 -21.37 2.11 -20.30
C ALA A 243 -20.44 3.37 -20.38
N VAL A 244 -19.14 3.08 -20.65
CA VAL A 244 -17.98 3.97 -20.97
C VAL A 244 -17.42 4.78 -19.77
N ALA A 245 -16.12 5.10 -19.56
CA ALA A 245 -14.86 5.08 -20.34
C ALA A 245 -13.63 4.98 -19.37
N PHE A 246 -12.32 4.99 -19.69
CA PHE A 246 -11.46 5.17 -20.90
C PHE A 246 -10.10 4.42 -20.69
N LYS A 247 -9.10 4.54 -21.60
CA LYS A 247 -7.69 4.11 -21.43
C LYS A 247 -6.74 5.21 -21.93
N PHE A 248 -5.65 5.52 -21.21
CA PHE A 248 -4.55 6.36 -21.72
C PHE A 248 -3.39 5.49 -22.23
N HIS A 249 -2.72 5.93 -23.30
CA HIS A 249 -1.65 5.20 -23.97
C HIS A 249 -0.48 6.15 -24.24
N VAL A 250 0.72 5.81 -23.75
CA VAL A 250 1.98 6.39 -24.23
C VAL A 250 2.92 5.24 -24.53
N GLU A 251 3.22 5.05 -25.80
CA GLU A 251 3.93 3.89 -26.31
C GLU A 251 5.38 4.23 -26.66
N ARG A 252 6.35 3.47 -26.14
CA ARG A 252 7.57 3.09 -26.89
C ARG A 252 8.00 1.68 -26.47
N SER A 253 8.19 0.83 -27.47
CA SER A 253 8.66 -0.55 -27.32
C SER A 253 10.18 -0.62 -27.05
N HIS A 254 10.67 -1.76 -26.57
CA HIS A 254 11.66 -2.62 -27.25
C HIS A 254 11.84 -3.94 -26.44
N ALA A 255 12.35 -5.01 -27.08
CA ALA A 255 12.16 -6.39 -26.63
C ALA A 255 13.23 -6.96 -25.67
N LEU A 256 12.85 -8.02 -24.93
CA LEU A 256 13.74 -8.91 -24.15
C LEU A 256 14.26 -10.09 -25.00
N PRO A 257 15.20 -10.87 -24.46
CA PRO A 257 14.98 -12.31 -24.39
C PRO A 257 15.10 -12.91 -22.97
N ARG A 258 14.39 -14.02 -22.74
CA ARG A 258 14.35 -14.83 -21.51
C ARG A 258 15.58 -15.73 -21.35
N LEU A 259 15.81 -16.23 -20.12
CA LEU A 259 16.36 -17.58 -19.88
C LEU A 259 15.78 -18.19 -18.58
N SER A 260 15.96 -19.50 -18.40
CA SER A 260 15.02 -20.37 -17.66
C SER A 260 15.48 -20.89 -16.29
N LEU A 261 14.46 -21.37 -15.55
CA LEU A 261 14.45 -22.11 -14.29
C LEU A 261 15.60 -23.11 -14.03
N GLY A 262 15.94 -23.26 -12.75
CA GLY A 262 16.53 -24.45 -12.15
C GLY A 262 16.07 -24.58 -10.70
N ALA A 263 15.52 -25.74 -10.32
CA ALA A 263 15.05 -26.03 -8.96
C ALA A 263 15.97 -27.04 -8.27
N SER A 264 16.12 -26.95 -6.94
CA SER A 264 16.74 -27.98 -6.11
C SER A 264 16.17 -27.95 -4.69
N GLU A 265 15.75 -29.11 -4.20
CA GLU A 265 15.26 -29.36 -2.84
C GLU A 265 16.40 -29.28 -1.81
N TRP A 266 16.09 -28.87 -0.57
CA TRP A 266 16.90 -29.20 0.61
C TRP A 266 16.03 -29.41 1.86
N THR A 267 16.58 -30.20 2.80
CA THR A 267 15.86 -30.90 3.87
C THR A 267 15.78 -30.14 5.19
N TYR A 268 14.88 -30.64 6.07
CA TYR A 268 14.60 -30.10 7.41
C TYR A 268 15.77 -30.18 8.39
N THR A 269 15.97 -29.13 9.19
CA THR A 269 16.56 -29.22 10.54
C THR A 269 15.81 -28.27 11.47
N SER A 270 15.45 -28.73 12.67
CA SER A 270 14.79 -27.92 13.71
C SER A 270 15.81 -27.23 14.61
N MET A 271 15.58 -25.95 14.95
CA MET A 271 16.28 -25.27 16.05
C MET A 271 15.32 -24.35 16.83
N SER A 272 15.65 -24.14 18.10
CA SER A 272 14.80 -23.56 19.15
C SER A 272 14.86 -22.04 19.25
N ALA A 273 13.88 -21.47 19.95
CA ALA A 273 13.74 -20.02 20.16
C ALA A 273 14.88 -19.41 21.00
N SER A 274 15.36 -18.22 20.62
CA SER A 274 15.68 -17.08 21.52
C SER A 274 16.26 -15.86 20.76
N SER A 275 16.24 -14.70 21.43
CA SER A 275 16.82 -13.39 21.03
C SER A 275 16.08 -12.53 19.98
N TRP A 276 15.09 -11.77 20.46
CA TRP A 276 14.69 -10.48 19.86
C TRP A 276 15.84 -9.46 20.02
N ASN A 277 16.16 -8.67 19.00
CA ASN A 277 17.26 -7.69 19.04
C ASN A 277 16.88 -6.36 18.34
N PRO A 278 16.57 -5.27 19.06
CA PRO A 278 15.96 -4.04 18.53
C PRO A 278 16.95 -3.07 17.85
N LEU A 279 18.07 -3.57 17.32
CA LEU A 279 19.18 -2.75 16.78
C LEU A 279 19.19 -2.64 15.25
N PHE A 280 18.35 -3.39 14.53
CA PHE A 280 18.47 -3.59 13.08
C PHE A 280 17.11 -3.64 12.38
N GLU A 281 16.51 -2.46 12.18
CA GLU A 281 15.29 -2.29 11.39
C GLU A 281 15.63 -1.59 10.07
N SER A 282 14.91 -1.95 9.01
CA SER A 282 15.10 -1.44 7.66
C SER A 282 13.74 -1.27 7.03
N ALA A 283 13.48 -0.05 6.53
CA ALA A 283 12.16 0.42 6.12
C ALA A 283 11.34 -0.66 5.37
N LYS A 284 10.31 -1.16 6.05
CA LYS A 284 9.32 -2.11 5.51
C LYS A 284 8.52 -1.39 4.42
N ALA A 285 8.28 -2.04 3.28
CA ALA A 285 7.65 -1.38 2.12
C ALA A 285 6.44 -2.14 1.61
N ILE A 286 5.27 -1.52 1.66
CA ILE A 286 4.05 -1.97 0.97
C ILE A 286 3.91 -1.13 -0.29
N ILE A 287 3.76 -1.80 -1.43
CA ILE A 287 4.04 -1.29 -2.77
C ILE A 287 2.74 -1.38 -3.60
N PHE A 288 2.40 -0.34 -4.36
CA PHE A 288 1.19 -0.32 -5.20
C PHE A 288 1.55 0.02 -6.64
N GLY A 289 1.65 -0.97 -7.54
CA GLY A 289 2.02 -0.76 -8.95
C GLY A 289 0.87 -1.01 -9.91
N ASP A 290 1.01 -0.50 -11.14
CA ASP A 290 0.18 -0.87 -12.29
C ASP A 290 0.93 -1.90 -13.17
N TYR A 291 0.19 -2.77 -13.88
CA TYR A 291 0.73 -3.96 -14.52
C TYR A 291 1.12 -3.69 -16.00
N PRO A 292 2.42 -3.81 -16.39
CA PRO A 292 2.81 -3.72 -17.79
C PRO A 292 2.40 -4.99 -18.54
N SER A 293 1.20 -4.99 -19.13
CA SER A 293 0.67 -6.12 -19.89
C SER A 293 1.33 -6.25 -21.27
N SER A 294 2.32 -7.14 -21.38
CA SER A 294 3.01 -7.47 -22.64
C SER A 294 2.47 -8.77 -23.26
N TRP A 295 1.32 -8.72 -23.95
CA TRP A 295 0.85 -9.81 -24.80
C TRP A 295 0.19 -9.29 -26.08
N SER A 296 0.56 -9.83 -27.22
CA SER A 296 0.05 -9.44 -28.54
C SER A 296 -0.75 -10.55 -29.22
N ARG A 297 -2.02 -10.23 -29.53
CA ARG A 297 -2.93 -10.87 -30.52
C ARG A 297 -3.18 -12.38 -30.43
N LEU A 298 -4.45 -12.70 -30.18
CA LEU A 298 -5.18 -13.67 -31.00
C LEU A 298 -6.35 -12.93 -31.66
N TYR A 299 -6.62 -13.20 -32.94
CA TYR A 299 -7.79 -12.65 -33.65
C TYR A 299 -8.97 -13.61 -33.51
N LEU A 300 -10.17 -13.04 -33.35
CA LEU A 300 -11.44 -13.66 -33.72
C LEU A 300 -12.28 -12.58 -34.39
N GLU A 301 -12.36 -12.63 -35.72
CA GLU A 301 -13.45 -11.97 -36.44
C GLU A 301 -14.74 -12.72 -36.13
N VAL A 302 -15.79 -11.97 -35.80
CA VAL A 302 -17.17 -12.45 -35.85
C VAL A 302 -17.90 -11.49 -36.77
N GLU A 303 -18.19 -11.94 -37.99
CA GLU A 303 -19.03 -11.21 -38.92
C GLU A 303 -20.43 -11.06 -38.31
N SER A 304 -20.89 -9.82 -38.14
CA SER A 304 -22.27 -9.54 -37.80
C SER A 304 -23.14 -9.67 -39.06
N TYR A 305 -23.93 -10.73 -39.14
CA TYR A 305 -25.06 -10.76 -40.06
C TYR A 305 -26.20 -9.91 -39.50
N ASP A 306 -26.48 -8.79 -40.15
CA ASP A 306 -27.73 -8.06 -39.93
C ASP A 306 -28.92 -8.90 -40.39
N TYR A 307 -29.90 -9.08 -39.52
CA TYR A 307 -31.24 -9.56 -39.90
C TYR A 307 -32.27 -8.50 -39.50
N ALA A 308 -32.68 -7.70 -40.48
CA ALA A 308 -33.81 -6.77 -40.32
C ALA A 308 -35.14 -7.53 -40.44
N PRO A 309 -36.21 -7.09 -39.74
CA PRO A 309 -37.51 -7.75 -39.78
C PRO A 309 -38.39 -7.25 -40.93
N ASP A 310 -39.25 -8.15 -41.42
CA ASP A 310 -40.56 -7.88 -42.04
C ASP A 310 -41.62 -8.67 -41.23
#